data_AF-A0A6B0Z920-F1
#
_entry.id   AF-A0A6B0Z920-F1
#
_cell.length_a   1.000
_cell.length_b   1.000
_cell.length_c   1.000
_cell.angle_alpha   90.00
_cell.angle_beta   90.00
_cell.angle_gamma   90.00
#
_symmetry.space_group_name_H-M   'P 1'
#
loop_
_entity.id
_entity.type
_entity.pdbx_description
1 polymer ?
#
loop_
_entity_poly.entity_id
_entity_poly.type
_entity_poly.pdbx_seq_one_letter_code
_entity_poly.pdbx_strand_id
1 'polypeptide(L)'
;DVPVEEMSGKSVAVTGHTSTSVQLLRILFADHWNASDVKLLGPDEDCVAELLIGDAALKKFHSDEKPRFVYDLSFEWKRLTGLPFVFARWVARGDATRPELGRFAETLHRSFSYGMSRIDEIAARKPIASMSPEDVKTYISGFTYELGETELEAIDEFQSRLSALPDWRPDLMPYVAGK
;
A
#
# COMPACT_ATOMS: atom_id res chain seq x y z
N ASP A 1 -6.50 4.66 -19.44
CA ASP A 1 -6.08 3.72 -20.51
C ASP A 1 -4.73 4.06 -21.17
N VAL A 2 -3.70 4.32 -20.37
CA VAL A 2 -2.35 4.59 -20.86
C VAL A 2 -1.37 3.75 -20.04
N PRO A 3 -0.29 3.20 -20.63
CA PRO A 3 0.73 2.50 -19.88
C PRO A 3 1.58 3.49 -19.06
N VAL A 4 2.24 3.01 -18.00
CA VAL A 4 3.03 3.86 -17.07
C VAL A 4 4.16 4.64 -17.75
N GLU A 5 4.73 4.09 -18.82
CA GLU A 5 5.80 4.73 -19.61
C GLU A 5 5.31 5.97 -20.38
N GLU A 6 3.99 6.08 -20.61
CA GLU A 6 3.36 7.23 -21.27
C GLU A 6 2.70 8.19 -20.28
N MET A 7 3.03 8.10 -18.98
CA MET A 7 2.42 8.95 -17.95
C MET A 7 3.00 10.35 -17.86
N SER A 8 4.11 10.63 -18.55
CA SER A 8 4.76 11.95 -18.50
C SER A 8 3.78 13.09 -18.84
N GLY A 9 3.67 14.07 -17.95
CA GLY A 9 2.76 15.22 -18.08
C GLY A 9 1.26 14.91 -17.86
N LYS A 10 0.89 13.68 -17.48
CA LYS A 10 -0.49 13.26 -17.25
C LYS A 10 -0.84 13.26 -15.75
N SER A 11 -2.09 12.92 -15.42
CA SER A 11 -2.60 12.93 -14.05
C SER A 11 -3.03 11.55 -13.53
N VAL A 12 -2.83 11.34 -12.23
CA VAL A 12 -3.32 10.18 -11.46
C VAL A 12 -4.22 10.69 -10.35
N ALA A 13 -5.45 10.18 -10.29
CA ALA A 13 -6.35 10.43 -9.16
C ALA A 13 -5.85 9.62 -7.96
N VAL A 14 -5.63 10.27 -6.81
CA VAL A 14 -5.24 9.61 -5.56
C VAL A 14 -6.38 9.71 -4.55
N THR A 15 -6.84 8.55 -4.06
CA THR A 15 -7.94 8.47 -3.09
C THR A 15 -7.39 8.44 -1.67
N GLY A 16 -7.71 9.46 -0.85
CA GLY A 16 -7.60 9.41 0.61
C GLY A 16 -6.20 9.12 1.22
N HIS A 17 -6.15 9.09 2.55
CA HIS A 17 -4.94 9.07 3.37
C HIS A 17 -4.08 7.80 3.22
N THR A 18 -3.16 7.74 2.26
CA THR A 18 -1.93 6.95 2.48
C THR A 18 -0.70 7.66 1.96
N SER A 19 0.04 8.27 2.88
CA SER A 19 1.36 8.82 2.58
C SER A 19 2.24 7.73 1.93
N THR A 20 2.24 6.50 2.42
CA THR A 20 3.18 5.47 1.94
C THR A 20 2.97 5.11 0.46
N SER A 21 1.75 4.77 0.02
CA SER A 21 1.50 4.32 -1.35
C SER A 21 1.70 5.45 -2.38
N VAL A 22 1.32 6.69 -2.01
CA VAL A 22 1.60 7.85 -2.87
C VAL A 22 3.10 8.08 -3.02
N GLN A 23 3.85 8.00 -1.92
CA GLN A 23 5.30 8.18 -1.98
C GLN A 23 5.97 7.05 -2.77
N LEU A 24 5.51 5.80 -2.62
CA LEU A 24 5.98 4.69 -3.44
C LEU A 24 5.69 4.93 -4.93
N LEU A 25 4.48 5.37 -5.27
CA LEU A 25 4.12 5.69 -6.66
C LEU A 25 5.04 6.77 -7.26
N ARG A 26 5.35 7.82 -6.47
CA ARG A 26 6.28 8.87 -6.89
C ARG A 26 7.69 8.34 -7.16
N ILE A 27 8.19 7.45 -6.30
CA ILE A 27 9.48 6.79 -6.51
C ILE A 27 9.46 5.95 -7.78
N LEU A 28 8.41 5.17 -8.01
CA LEU A 28 8.31 4.34 -9.22
C LEU A 28 8.26 5.18 -10.51
N PHE A 29 7.56 6.32 -10.51
CA PHE A 29 7.62 7.23 -11.66
C PHE A 29 9.02 7.77 -11.92
N ALA A 30 9.72 8.21 -10.86
CA ALA A 30 11.05 8.81 -10.99
C ALA A 30 12.14 7.78 -11.35
N ASP A 31 12.15 6.63 -10.66
CA ASP A 31 13.30 5.73 -10.63
C ASP A 31 13.12 4.48 -11.50
N HIS A 32 11.87 4.12 -11.84
CA HIS A 32 11.57 2.87 -12.55
C HIS A 32 10.94 3.09 -13.93
N TRP A 33 9.91 3.92 -14.00
CA TRP A 33 9.17 4.16 -15.25
C TRP A 33 9.65 5.37 -16.03
N ASN A 34 10.60 6.15 -15.48
CA ASN A 34 11.17 7.35 -16.11
C ASN A 34 10.10 8.33 -16.63
N ALA A 35 9.02 8.50 -15.85
CA ALA A 35 7.93 9.41 -16.15
C ALA A 35 8.06 10.69 -15.30
N SER A 36 7.96 11.84 -15.96
CA SER A 36 8.13 13.16 -15.33
C SER A 36 6.86 13.99 -15.38
N ASP A 37 6.74 14.99 -14.51
CA ASP A 37 5.58 15.90 -14.45
C ASP A 37 4.21 15.19 -14.30
N VAL A 38 4.19 14.01 -13.67
CA VAL A 38 2.96 13.29 -13.33
C VAL A 38 2.26 14.00 -12.19
N LYS A 39 1.04 14.49 -12.43
CA LYS A 39 0.24 15.22 -11.45
C LYS A 39 -0.56 14.24 -10.60
N LEU A 40 -0.43 14.33 -9.28
CA LEU A 40 -1.26 13.57 -8.35
C LEU A 40 -2.40 14.47 -7.87
N LEU A 41 -3.63 14.13 -8.24
CA LEU A 41 -4.82 14.95 -8.03
C LEU A 41 -5.81 14.27 -7.09
N GLY A 42 -6.81 15.01 -6.60
CA GLY A 42 -7.86 14.47 -5.73
C GLY A 42 -8.69 13.37 -6.40
N PRO A 43 -9.48 12.61 -5.62
CA PRO A 43 -10.26 11.47 -6.12
C PRO A 43 -11.37 11.85 -7.10
N ASP A 44 -11.88 13.09 -7.03
CA ASP A 44 -12.99 13.57 -7.87
C ASP A 44 -12.51 14.25 -9.17
N GLU A 45 -11.19 14.24 -9.43
CA GLU A 45 -10.58 14.89 -10.58
C GLU A 45 -10.53 13.93 -11.78
N ASP A 46 -10.80 14.44 -12.97
CA ASP A 46 -10.74 13.65 -14.21
C ASP A 46 -9.28 13.33 -14.57
N CYS A 47 -8.87 12.10 -14.26
CA CYS A 47 -7.50 11.61 -14.42
C CYS A 47 -7.43 10.41 -15.35
N VAL A 48 -6.30 10.26 -16.04
CA VAL A 48 -6.10 9.14 -16.99
C VAL A 48 -5.81 7.81 -16.30
N ALA A 49 -5.51 7.86 -15.00
CA ALA A 49 -5.19 6.74 -14.13
C ALA A 49 -5.64 7.04 -12.69
N GLU A 50 -5.77 5.99 -11.88
CA GLU A 50 -6.16 6.07 -10.47
C GLU A 50 -5.21 5.23 -9.60
N LEU A 51 -4.89 5.73 -8.41
CA LEU A 51 -4.23 4.98 -7.34
C LEU A 51 -5.28 4.51 -6.34
N LEU A 52 -5.48 3.19 -6.27
CA LEU A 52 -6.35 2.53 -5.32
C LEU A 52 -5.53 1.73 -4.31
N ILE A 53 -6.05 1.60 -3.09
CA ILE A 53 -5.45 0.83 -1.99
C ILE A 53 -6.51 0.01 -1.26
N GLY A 54 -6.05 -0.99 -0.49
CA GLY A 54 -6.90 -1.81 0.37
C GLY A 54 -8.09 -2.42 -0.37
N ASP A 55 -9.25 -2.45 0.29
CA ASP A 55 -10.47 -3.05 -0.27
C ASP A 55 -10.91 -2.42 -1.59
N ALA A 56 -10.64 -1.13 -1.84
CA ALA A 56 -10.99 -0.49 -3.11
C ALA A 56 -10.19 -1.07 -4.27
N ALA A 57 -8.87 -1.24 -4.09
CA ALA A 57 -8.01 -1.89 -5.09
C ALA A 57 -8.43 -3.34 -5.33
N LEU A 58 -8.70 -4.09 -4.25
CA LEU A 58 -9.11 -5.48 -4.34
C LEU A 58 -10.44 -5.65 -5.07
N LYS A 59 -11.45 -4.82 -4.76
CA LYS A 59 -12.75 -4.84 -5.44
C LYS A 59 -12.59 -4.54 -6.93
N LYS A 60 -11.81 -3.51 -7.28
CA LYS A 60 -11.57 -3.15 -8.68
C LYS A 60 -10.84 -4.27 -9.43
N PHE A 61 -9.82 -4.86 -8.80
CA PHE A 61 -9.04 -5.95 -9.39
C PHE A 61 -9.85 -7.22 -9.66
N HIS A 62 -10.85 -7.52 -8.83
CA HIS A 62 -11.73 -8.69 -8.98
C HIS A 62 -13.06 -8.38 -9.67
N SER A 63 -13.31 -7.14 -10.07
CA SER A 63 -14.49 -6.78 -10.85
C SER A 63 -14.37 -7.22 -12.31
N ASP A 64 -15.51 -7.33 -12.99
CA ASP A 64 -15.57 -7.64 -14.43
C ASP A 64 -15.06 -6.46 -15.29
N GLU A 65 -15.12 -5.23 -14.77
CA GLU A 65 -14.67 -4.01 -15.43
C GLU A 65 -13.21 -3.68 -15.09
N LYS A 66 -12.30 -4.57 -15.51
CA LYS A 66 -10.87 -4.37 -15.28
C LYS A 66 -10.31 -3.29 -16.21
N PRO A 67 -9.51 -2.34 -15.68
CA PRO A 67 -8.74 -1.44 -16.52
C PRO A 67 -7.81 -2.21 -17.44
N ARG A 68 -7.51 -1.64 -18.61
CA ARG A 68 -6.58 -2.23 -19.58
C ARG A 68 -5.17 -2.44 -18.99
N PHE A 69 -4.76 -1.55 -18.09
CA PHE A 69 -3.46 -1.60 -17.43
C PHE A 69 -3.65 -1.56 -15.92
N VAL A 70 -3.03 -2.51 -15.23
CA VAL A 70 -3.05 -2.62 -13.76
C VAL A 70 -1.63 -2.92 -13.30
N TYR A 71 -1.14 -2.14 -12.34
CA TYR A 71 0.21 -2.26 -11.80
C TYR A 71 0.12 -2.46 -10.29
N ASP A 72 0.73 -3.54 -9.79
CA ASP A 72 0.93 -3.75 -8.36
C ASP A 72 2.21 -3.01 -7.94
N LEU A 73 2.07 -1.96 -7.13
CA LEU A 73 3.21 -1.13 -6.75
C LEU A 73 4.27 -1.89 -5.96
N SER A 74 3.90 -2.90 -5.17
CA SER A 74 4.85 -3.72 -4.42
C SER A 74 5.64 -4.65 -5.34
N PHE A 75 4.99 -5.16 -6.39
CA PHE A 75 5.65 -5.94 -7.43
C PHE A 75 6.62 -5.07 -8.23
N GLU A 76 6.21 -3.86 -8.60
CA GLU A 76 7.05 -2.93 -9.36
C GLU A 76 8.22 -2.41 -8.51
N TRP A 77 8.03 -2.19 -7.21
CA TRP A 77 9.12 -1.95 -6.26
C TRP A 77 10.13 -3.09 -6.25
N LYS A 78 9.65 -4.34 -6.19
CA LYS A 78 10.52 -5.51 -6.22
C LYS A 78 11.26 -5.64 -7.55
N ARG A 79 10.66 -5.23 -8.67
CA ARG A 79 11.35 -5.16 -9.97
C ARG A 79 12.45 -4.11 -10.00
N LEU A 80 12.22 -2.96 -9.37
CA LEU A 80 13.20 -1.88 -9.26
C LEU A 80 14.37 -2.24 -8.35
N THR A 81 14.09 -2.81 -7.18
CA THR A 81 15.08 -2.93 -6.07
C THR A 81 15.50 -4.36 -5.75
N GLY A 82 14.72 -5.37 -6.14
CA GLY A 82 14.87 -6.74 -5.67
C GLY A 82 14.33 -7.00 -4.26
N LEU A 83 13.93 -5.95 -3.53
CA LEU A 83 13.52 -6.01 -2.12
C LEU A 83 11.98 -6.13 -1.95
N PRO A 84 11.49 -6.66 -0.82
CA PRO A 84 10.08 -6.54 -0.46
C PRO A 84 9.71 -5.07 -0.20
N PHE A 85 8.41 -4.77 -0.09
CA PHE A 85 7.94 -3.44 0.29
C PHE A 85 7.18 -3.49 1.62
N VAL A 86 7.54 -2.61 2.57
CA VAL A 86 6.89 -2.54 3.89
C VAL A 86 5.85 -1.42 3.91
N PHE A 87 4.57 -1.78 3.81
CA PHE A 87 3.48 -0.79 3.85
C PHE A 87 3.20 -0.22 5.24
N ALA A 88 3.32 -1.04 6.29
CA ALA A 88 2.98 -0.66 7.65
C ALA A 88 3.81 -1.44 8.67
N ARG A 89 3.98 -0.84 9.85
CA ARG A 89 4.61 -1.48 11.01
C ARG A 89 3.95 -1.00 12.30
N TRP A 90 3.96 -1.86 13.32
CA TRP A 90 3.62 -1.47 14.67
C TRP A 90 4.78 -0.68 15.27
N VAL A 91 4.50 0.53 15.77
CA VAL A 91 5.48 1.39 16.43
C VAL A 91 4.95 1.82 17.78
N ALA A 92 5.84 1.89 18.77
CA ALA A 92 5.54 2.45 20.07
C ALA A 92 6.21 3.80 20.22
N ARG A 93 5.62 4.66 21.05
CA ARG A 93 6.25 5.92 21.46
C ARG A 93 7.50 5.62 22.29
N GLY A 94 8.49 6.52 22.21
CA GLY A 94 9.75 6.36 22.94
C GLY A 94 9.63 6.38 24.47
N ASP A 95 8.49 6.81 25.01
CA ASP A 95 8.18 6.84 26.46
C ASP A 95 7.47 5.57 26.97
N ALA A 96 7.18 4.59 26.12
CA ALA A 96 6.59 3.32 26.53
C ALA A 96 7.59 2.45 27.32
N THR A 97 7.12 1.76 28.37
CA THR A 97 8.00 0.96 29.23
C THR A 97 8.23 -0.45 28.66
N ARG A 98 9.42 -1.03 28.93
CA ARG A 98 9.75 -2.41 28.50
C ARG A 98 8.70 -3.46 28.93
N PRO A 99 8.16 -3.45 30.16
CA PRO A 99 7.12 -4.40 30.55
C PRO A 99 5.81 -4.24 29.77
N GLU A 100 5.39 -3.00 29.46
CA GLU A 100 4.20 -2.75 28.65
C GLU A 100 4.38 -3.25 27.22
N LEU A 101 5.54 -2.96 26.62
CA LEU A 101 5.91 -3.40 25.29
C LEU A 101 5.96 -4.93 25.19
N GLY A 102 6.53 -5.60 26.20
CA GLY A 102 6.56 -7.06 26.27
C GLY A 102 5.17 -7.68 26.29
N ARG A 103 4.26 -7.17 27.14
CA ARG A 103 2.86 -7.65 27.20
C ARG A 103 2.10 -7.39 25.90
N PHE A 104 2.30 -6.22 25.29
CA PHE A 104 1.70 -5.88 24.01
C PHE A 104 2.18 -6.82 22.91
N ALA A 105 3.49 -7.03 22.79
CA ALA A 105 4.08 -7.92 21.79
C ALA A 105 3.58 -9.36 21.93
N GLU A 106 3.54 -9.89 23.15
CA GLU A 106 3.01 -11.23 23.42
C GLU A 106 1.53 -11.35 23.04
N THR A 107 0.72 -10.34 23.40
CA THR A 107 -0.71 -10.33 23.08
C THR A 107 -0.95 -10.25 21.58
N LEU A 108 -0.17 -9.41 20.89
CA LEU A 108 -0.25 -9.26 19.43
C LEU A 108 0.14 -10.56 18.74
N HIS A 109 1.25 -11.18 19.14
CA HIS A 109 1.70 -12.46 18.57
C HIS A 109 0.67 -13.56 18.78
N ARG A 110 0.13 -13.71 20.01
CA ARG A 110 -0.92 -14.70 20.30
C ARG A 110 -2.17 -14.46 19.47
N SER A 111 -2.60 -13.20 19.33
CA SER A 111 -3.76 -12.85 18.50
C SER A 111 -3.52 -13.15 17.03
N PHE A 112 -2.32 -12.87 16.53
CA PHE A 112 -1.93 -13.15 15.15
C PHE A 112 -1.93 -14.66 14.89
N SER A 113 -1.24 -15.47 15.69
CA SER A 113 -1.20 -16.93 15.54
C SER A 113 -2.59 -17.55 15.57
N TYR A 114 -3.46 -17.07 16.47
CA TYR A 114 -4.85 -17.51 16.57
C TYR A 114 -5.71 -17.14 15.36
N GLY A 115 -5.45 -15.96 14.76
CA GLY A 115 -6.08 -15.55 13.52
C GLY A 115 -5.63 -16.43 12.34
N MET A 116 -4.33 -16.61 12.19
CA MET A 116 -3.74 -17.39 11.10
C MET A 116 -4.13 -18.87 11.15
N SER A 117 -4.25 -19.46 12.35
CA SER A 117 -4.73 -20.84 12.50
C SER A 117 -6.20 -21.03 12.11
N ARG A 118 -6.94 -19.94 11.87
CA ARG A 118 -8.37 -19.93 11.50
C ARG A 118 -8.63 -19.03 10.30
N ILE A 119 -7.64 -18.92 9.41
CA ILE A 119 -7.73 -18.07 8.22
C ILE A 119 -8.93 -18.44 7.34
N ASP A 120 -9.29 -19.73 7.26
CA ASP A 120 -10.48 -20.20 6.53
C ASP A 120 -11.78 -19.61 7.10
N GLU A 121 -11.91 -19.58 8.44
CA GLU A 121 -13.07 -18.96 9.10
C GLU A 121 -13.10 -17.44 8.88
N ILE A 122 -11.94 -16.79 8.91
CA ILE A 122 -11.82 -15.35 8.69
C ILE A 122 -12.25 -15.00 7.26
N ALA A 123 -11.73 -15.74 6.29
CA ALA A 123 -12.03 -15.55 4.88
C ALA A 123 -13.51 -15.76 4.56
N ALA A 124 -14.15 -16.76 5.19
CA ALA A 124 -15.58 -17.01 5.02
C ALA A 124 -16.47 -15.92 5.66
N ARG A 125 -16.03 -15.27 6.74
CA ARG A 125 -16.83 -14.27 7.48
C ARG A 125 -16.76 -12.87 6.91
N LYS A 126 -15.67 -12.52 6.21
CA LYS A 126 -15.45 -11.19 5.65
C LYS A 126 -15.33 -11.25 4.12
N PRO A 127 -16.44 -11.41 3.40
CA PRO A 127 -16.40 -11.30 1.95
C PRO A 127 -16.03 -9.86 1.57
N ILE A 128 -14.91 -9.71 0.88
CA ILE A 128 -14.64 -8.50 0.10
C ILE A 128 -15.47 -8.64 -1.18
N ALA A 129 -16.21 -7.60 -1.56
CA ALA A 129 -17.06 -7.67 -2.75
C ALA A 129 -16.23 -8.12 -3.97
N SER A 130 -16.78 -9.07 -4.73
CA SER A 130 -16.16 -9.72 -5.89
C SER A 130 -15.00 -10.68 -5.60
N MET A 131 -14.66 -10.97 -4.34
CA MET A 131 -13.68 -12.00 -3.97
C MET A 131 -14.34 -13.24 -3.38
N SER A 132 -13.89 -14.42 -3.79
CA SER A 132 -14.25 -15.67 -3.10
C SER A 132 -13.51 -15.80 -1.76
N PRO A 133 -13.96 -16.66 -0.83
CA PRO A 133 -13.19 -16.95 0.38
C PRO A 133 -11.76 -17.45 0.10
N GLU A 134 -11.55 -18.18 -1.00
CA GLU A 134 -10.21 -18.64 -1.38
C GLU A 134 -9.32 -17.47 -1.84
N ASP A 135 -9.87 -16.50 -2.56
CA ASP A 135 -9.14 -15.29 -2.96
C ASP A 135 -8.75 -14.47 -1.73
N VAL A 136 -9.67 -14.31 -0.76
CA VAL A 136 -9.39 -13.59 0.49
C VAL A 136 -8.29 -14.30 1.29
N LYS A 137 -8.35 -15.63 1.40
CA LYS A 137 -7.33 -16.42 2.07
C LYS A 137 -5.98 -16.29 1.38
N THR A 138 -5.95 -16.37 0.04
CA THR A 138 -4.73 -16.19 -0.76
C THR A 138 -4.12 -14.81 -0.53
N TYR A 139 -4.95 -13.77 -0.56
CA TYR A 139 -4.52 -12.39 -0.32
C TYR A 139 -3.90 -12.22 1.08
N ILE A 140 -4.60 -12.66 2.14
CA ILE A 140 -4.09 -12.57 3.52
C ILE A 140 -2.81 -13.41 3.68
N SER A 141 -2.75 -14.60 3.08
CA SER A 141 -1.57 -15.47 3.17
C SER A 141 -0.36 -14.96 2.38
N GLY A 142 -0.57 -14.01 1.45
CA GLY A 142 0.49 -13.45 0.61
C GLY A 142 1.38 -12.41 1.29
N PHE A 143 1.03 -11.98 2.50
CA PHE A 143 1.83 -11.01 3.26
C PHE A 143 2.98 -11.66 4.03
N THR A 144 4.11 -10.95 4.05
CA THR A 144 5.14 -11.13 5.09
C THR A 144 4.74 -10.30 6.31
N TYR A 145 4.48 -10.96 7.44
CA TYR A 145 4.02 -10.32 8.67
C TYR A 145 5.13 -10.04 9.69
N GLU A 146 6.29 -10.66 9.52
CA GLU A 146 7.45 -10.48 10.38
C GLU A 146 8.43 -9.50 9.75
N LEU A 147 9.04 -8.66 10.58
CA LEU A 147 10.03 -7.68 10.14
C LEU A 147 11.43 -8.27 10.38
N GLY A 148 12.06 -8.76 9.32
CA GLY A 148 13.42 -9.28 9.34
C GLY A 148 14.45 -8.28 8.82
N GLU A 149 15.68 -8.77 8.60
CA GLU A 149 16.78 -7.95 8.06
C GLU A 149 16.46 -7.40 6.68
N THR A 150 15.88 -8.22 5.80
CA THR A 150 15.48 -7.81 4.43
C THR A 150 14.40 -6.75 4.44
N GLU A 151 13.42 -6.82 5.35
CA GLU A 151 12.38 -5.80 5.46
C GLU A 151 12.92 -4.49 6.05
N LEU A 152 13.93 -4.55 6.93
CA LEU A 152 14.62 -3.36 7.43
C LEU A 152 15.44 -2.69 6.32
N GLU A 153 16.17 -3.48 5.53
CA GLU A 153 16.89 -2.99 4.34
C GLU A 153 15.93 -2.33 3.35
N ALA A 154 14.75 -2.94 3.11
CA ALA A 154 13.72 -2.37 2.26
C ALA A 154 13.19 -1.00 2.77
N ILE A 155 13.07 -0.84 4.09
CA ILE A 155 12.66 0.44 4.69
C ILE A 155 13.72 1.51 4.45
N ASP A 156 14.99 1.16 4.64
CA ASP A 156 16.11 2.09 4.46
C ASP A 156 16.25 2.50 2.99
N GLU A 157 16.12 1.57 2.05
CA GLU A 157 16.13 1.84 0.62
C GLU A 157 14.96 2.76 0.21
N PHE A 158 13.75 2.52 0.73
CA PHE A 158 12.60 3.40 0.51
C PHE A 158 12.85 4.82 1.03
N GLN A 159 13.41 4.96 2.24
CA GLN A 159 13.72 6.26 2.81
C GLN A 159 14.79 7.02 2.02
N SER A 160 15.83 6.31 1.56
CA SER A 160 16.90 6.85 0.72
C SER A 160 16.33 7.47 -0.55
N ARG A 161 15.54 6.71 -1.31
CA ARG A 161 14.89 7.19 -2.55
C ARG A 161 13.91 8.32 -2.30
N LEU A 162 13.09 8.21 -1.25
CA LEU A 162 12.13 9.25 -0.90
C LEU A 162 12.83 10.58 -0.59
N SER A 163 13.97 10.54 0.09
CA SER A 163 14.75 11.74 0.43
C SER A 163 15.37 12.45 -0.78
N ALA A 164 15.55 11.74 -1.90
CA ALA A 164 16.04 12.30 -3.15
C ALA A 164 14.94 12.99 -3.98
N LEU A 165 13.67 12.72 -3.67
CA LEU A 165 12.55 13.38 -4.33
C LEU A 165 12.26 14.76 -3.70
N PRO A 166 11.74 15.71 -4.49
CA PRO A 166 11.22 16.96 -3.94
C PRO A 166 10.15 16.69 -2.86
N ASP A 167 10.00 17.60 -1.91
CA ASP A 167 8.90 17.53 -0.95
C ASP A 167 7.56 17.50 -1.69
N TRP A 168 6.66 16.63 -1.23
CA TRP A 168 5.28 16.57 -1.72
C TRP A 168 4.34 16.56 -0.55
N ARG A 169 3.33 17.41 -0.63
CA ARG A 169 2.19 17.43 0.27
C ARG A 169 0.93 17.47 -0.60
N PRO A 170 -0.10 16.68 -0.28
CA PRO A 170 -1.37 16.86 -0.94
C PRO A 170 -1.86 18.28 -0.65
N ASP A 171 -2.51 18.92 -1.63
CA ASP A 171 -3.35 20.07 -1.34
C ASP A 171 -4.39 19.60 -0.33
N LEU A 172 -4.25 20.07 0.92
CA LEU A 172 -5.13 19.66 2.00
C LEU A 172 -6.55 20.09 1.64
N MET A 173 -7.34 19.19 1.07
CA MET A 173 -8.79 19.32 1.18
C MET A 173 -9.09 19.31 2.67
N PRO A 174 -9.77 20.34 3.22
CA PRO A 174 -10.11 20.35 4.63
C PRO A 174 -10.83 19.06 4.94
N TYR A 175 -10.34 18.35 5.96
CA TYR A 175 -11.02 17.19 6.52
C TYR A 175 -12.48 17.56 6.79
N VAL A 176 -13.39 17.10 5.92
CA VAL A 176 -14.81 17.18 6.19
C VAL A 176 -15.10 16.02 7.14
N ALA A 177 -15.13 16.33 8.44
CA ALA A 177 -15.66 15.40 9.43
C ALA A 177 -17.05 14.96 8.98
N GLY A 178 -17.20 13.69 8.62
CA GLY A 178 -18.48 13.13 8.21
C GLY A 178 -19.53 13.34 9.31
N LYS A 179 -20.70 13.81 8.90
CA LYS A 179 -21.94 13.77 9.69
C LYS A 179 -22.40 12.32 9.90
#